data_AF-A0A966WZC5-F1
#
_entry.id   AF-A0A966WZC5-F1
#
_cell.length_a   1.000
_cell.length_b   1.000
_cell.length_c   1.000
_cell.angle_alpha   90.00
_cell.angle_beta   90.00
_cell.angle_gamma   90.00
#
_symmetry.space_group_name_H-M   'P 1'
#
loop_
_entity.id
_entity.type
_entity.pdbx_description
1 polymer ?
#
loop_
_entity_poly.entity_id
_entity_poly.type
_entity_poly.pdbx_seq_one_letter_code
_entity_poly.pdbx_strand_id
1 'polypeptide(L)'
;QRMSTAYFPGNKITMLPESFIHYFSLDQGKVCPAVSLYVEISAQGELLDQLPETKIELVPIETNLRLDDLEESVNEESLMDPAAGLPYQKELSILWNLAKFLHSKRQEQREKNGLRVEQLGISDTNALARDFNFHISADQSVVEIEPRLRGSILDSIVAECMILCNRIWGQQLAEHGLPALFRTQKGWGPQRTRMQTTPGPHEGLGLDFYAWCTSPLRRYSDLLNQWQLIALVRNGVTAKMVAPFSPKDATLMGIAADFENVYQHYGEHQDRIEKYWCLRWLSQQGLPKLIHARHLKEGMSRLEPIPLHLPIPELANQARMARAKIEVMDIDLLQLTAAARLVEIESPPDLGEPAASNEIAMGSSE
;
A
#
# COMPACT_ATOMS: atom_id res chain seq x y z
N GLN A 1 22.77 -7.22 -3.54
CA GLN A 1 23.07 -7.16 -2.10
C GLN A 1 21.96 -6.46 -1.31
N ARG A 2 21.69 -5.14 -1.48
CA ARG A 2 20.61 -4.46 -0.72
C ARG A 2 19.18 -4.87 -1.12
N MET A 3 18.93 -5.14 -2.40
CA MET A 3 17.63 -5.58 -2.98
C MET A 3 16.42 -4.62 -2.81
N SER A 4 16.36 -3.81 -1.76
CA SER A 4 15.33 -2.81 -1.51
C SER A 4 15.91 -1.66 -0.68
N THR A 5 15.20 -0.52 -0.64
CA THR A 5 15.42 0.51 0.38
C THR A 5 14.81 0.02 1.68
N ALA A 6 15.55 0.13 2.78
CA ALA A 6 15.05 -0.12 4.13
C ALA A 6 14.59 1.22 4.73
N TYR A 7 13.31 1.30 5.09
CA TYR A 7 12.73 2.47 5.74
C TYR A 7 12.59 2.21 7.23
N PHE A 8 12.83 3.23 8.04
CA PHE A 8 12.57 3.19 9.47
C PHE A 8 12.24 4.61 9.95
N PRO A 9 11.53 4.76 11.08
CA PRO A 9 11.22 6.07 11.64
C PRO A 9 12.41 7.03 11.62
N GLY A 10 12.22 8.19 10.97
CA GLY A 10 13.19 9.27 10.87
C GLY A 10 14.33 9.10 9.84
N ASN A 11 14.47 7.95 9.15
CA ASN A 11 15.55 7.77 8.18
C ASN A 11 15.31 6.61 7.18
N LYS A 12 16.24 6.40 6.25
CA LYS A 12 16.22 5.28 5.30
C LYS A 12 17.63 4.88 4.87
N ILE A 13 17.82 3.60 4.58
CA ILE A 13 19.02 3.10 3.89
C ILE A 13 18.61 2.79 2.46
N THR A 14 19.07 3.63 1.52
CA THR A 14 18.67 3.54 0.12
C THR A 14 19.21 2.29 -0.57
N MET A 15 18.44 1.75 -1.51
CA MET A 15 18.89 0.61 -2.34
C MET A 15 20.08 0.99 -3.22
N LEU A 16 19.99 2.15 -3.85
CA LEU A 16 20.97 2.68 -4.80
C LEU A 16 21.78 3.82 -4.15
N PRO A 17 22.99 4.12 -4.68
CA PRO A 17 23.74 5.31 -4.29
C PRO A 17 22.95 6.60 -4.56
N GLU A 18 23.17 7.63 -3.75
CA GLU A 18 22.48 8.92 -3.89
C GLU A 18 22.67 9.56 -5.26
N SER A 19 23.84 9.42 -5.89
CA SER A 19 24.10 9.96 -7.22
C SER A 19 23.17 9.36 -8.29
N PHE A 20 22.90 8.06 -8.21
CA PHE A 20 21.93 7.40 -9.10
C PHE A 20 20.51 7.84 -8.81
N ILE A 21 20.14 7.93 -7.54
CA ILE A 21 18.81 8.39 -7.14
C ILE A 21 18.58 9.81 -7.66
N HIS A 22 19.51 10.73 -7.40
CA HIS A 22 19.41 12.12 -7.84
C HIS A 22 19.29 12.27 -9.37
N TYR A 23 19.97 11.42 -10.14
CA TYR A 23 19.93 11.46 -11.59
C TYR A 23 18.59 10.96 -12.17
N PHE A 24 17.99 9.95 -11.53
CA PHE A 24 16.75 9.32 -12.01
C PHE A 24 15.49 9.78 -11.25
N SER A 25 15.62 10.60 -10.21
CA SER A 25 14.48 11.22 -9.53
C SER A 25 13.71 12.11 -10.48
N LEU A 26 12.38 11.96 -10.49
CA LEU A 26 11.45 12.80 -11.25
C LEU A 26 11.21 14.13 -10.52
N ASP A 27 12.29 14.91 -10.31
CA ASP A 27 12.22 16.20 -9.61
C ASP A 27 11.72 17.31 -10.54
N GLN A 28 10.91 18.21 -9.99
CA GLN A 28 10.39 19.39 -10.65
C GLN A 28 11.50 20.24 -11.30
N GLY A 29 11.21 20.74 -12.49
CA GLY A 29 12.09 21.58 -13.30
C GLY A 29 13.18 20.81 -14.04
N LYS A 30 13.24 19.48 -13.90
CA LYS A 30 14.19 18.64 -14.63
C LYS A 30 13.56 17.95 -15.82
N VAL A 31 14.41 17.60 -16.78
CA VAL A 31 14.09 16.67 -17.86
C VAL A 31 14.72 15.33 -17.50
N CYS A 32 13.89 14.35 -17.15
CA CYS A 32 14.36 13.12 -16.52
C CYS A 32 14.20 11.91 -17.45
N PRO A 33 15.19 11.01 -17.52
CA PRO A 33 15.03 9.74 -18.22
C PRO A 33 13.99 8.86 -17.54
N ALA A 34 13.03 8.36 -18.31
CA ALA A 34 11.93 7.55 -17.80
C ALA A 34 11.60 6.38 -18.73
N VAL A 35 11.02 5.34 -18.13
CA VAL A 35 10.21 4.36 -18.85
C VAL A 35 8.76 4.74 -18.58
N SER A 36 8.07 5.25 -19.60
CA SER A 36 6.72 5.80 -19.48
C SER A 36 5.70 4.84 -20.07
N LEU A 37 4.52 4.81 -19.46
CA LEU A 37 3.35 4.11 -19.99
C LEU A 37 2.29 5.14 -20.37
N TYR A 38 1.87 5.12 -21.62
CA TYR A 38 0.76 5.92 -22.14
C TYR A 38 -0.47 5.04 -22.31
N VAL A 39 -1.58 5.55 -21.82
CA VAL A 39 -2.92 4.99 -22.02
C VAL A 39 -3.85 6.10 -22.46
N GLU A 40 -4.86 5.74 -23.24
CA GLU A 40 -5.89 6.67 -23.66
C GLU A 40 -7.10 6.57 -22.71
N ILE A 41 -7.64 7.73 -22.35
CA ILE A 41 -8.81 7.84 -21.48
C ILE A 41 -9.82 8.79 -22.10
N SER A 42 -11.10 8.54 -21.85
CA SER A 42 -12.17 9.46 -22.28
C SER A 42 -12.10 10.76 -21.48
N ALA A 43 -12.80 11.80 -21.96
CA ALA A 43 -12.94 13.05 -21.22
C ALA A 43 -13.64 12.87 -19.86
N GLN A 44 -14.34 11.75 -19.67
CA GLN A 44 -15.01 11.36 -18.43
C GLN A 44 -14.08 10.54 -17.51
N GLY A 45 -12.85 10.23 -17.92
CA GLY A 45 -11.89 9.46 -17.15
C GLY A 45 -12.03 7.95 -17.31
N GLU A 46 -12.75 7.45 -18.31
CA GLU A 46 -12.84 6.01 -18.55
C GLU A 46 -11.64 5.53 -19.37
N LEU A 47 -11.02 4.40 -18.99
CA LEU A 47 -9.94 3.81 -19.77
C LEU A 47 -10.50 3.28 -21.10
N LEU A 48 -9.93 3.73 -22.22
CA LEU A 48 -10.34 3.30 -23.55
C LEU A 48 -9.64 2.00 -23.95
N ASP A 49 -10.29 1.23 -24.83
CA ASP A 49 -9.79 -0.06 -25.33
C ASP A 49 -8.78 0.11 -26.49
N GLN A 50 -7.77 0.94 -26.25
CA GLN A 50 -6.65 1.15 -27.17
C GLN A 50 -5.39 0.51 -26.60
N LEU A 51 -4.50 0.08 -27.50
CA LEU A 51 -3.26 -0.55 -27.11
C LEU A 51 -2.38 0.45 -26.35
N PRO A 52 -1.93 0.12 -25.13
CA PRO A 52 -1.05 0.99 -24.36
C PRO A 52 0.32 1.09 -25.04
N GLU A 53 0.91 2.29 -25.00
CA GLU A 53 2.24 2.55 -25.57
C GLU A 53 3.27 2.70 -24.45
N THR A 54 4.40 1.99 -24.54
CA THR A 54 5.52 2.16 -23.61
C THR A 54 6.69 2.84 -24.30
N LYS A 55 7.22 3.90 -23.69
CA LYS A 55 8.34 4.69 -24.23
C LYS A 55 9.53 4.70 -23.29
N ILE A 56 10.72 4.79 -23.88
CA ILE A 56 11.96 5.14 -23.19
C ILE A 56 12.30 6.55 -23.65
N GLU A 57 12.17 7.52 -22.75
CA GLU A 57 12.20 8.92 -23.14
C GLU A 57 12.79 9.83 -22.06
N LEU A 58 12.84 11.12 -22.38
CA LEU A 58 13.16 12.21 -21.47
C LEU A 58 11.87 12.99 -21.19
N VAL A 59 11.38 12.94 -19.95
CA VAL A 59 10.13 13.59 -19.54
C VAL A 59 10.44 14.90 -18.81
N PRO A 60 9.95 16.05 -19.29
CA PRO A 60 10.01 17.30 -18.53
C PRO A 60 9.02 17.24 -17.36
N ILE A 61 9.52 17.32 -16.13
CA ILE A 61 8.69 17.35 -14.93
C ILE A 61 8.38 18.80 -14.57
N GLU A 62 7.17 19.26 -14.88
CA GLU A 62 6.77 20.64 -14.65
C GLU A 62 6.55 20.94 -13.16
N THR A 63 5.84 20.06 -12.45
CA THR A 63 5.46 20.26 -11.04
C THR A 63 5.49 18.94 -10.27
N ASN A 64 5.99 18.97 -9.02
CA ASN A 64 5.76 17.90 -8.06
C ASN A 64 4.71 18.34 -7.03
N LEU A 65 3.58 17.64 -7.00
CA LEU A 65 2.56 17.84 -5.96
C LEU A 65 2.85 16.93 -4.75
N ARG A 66 2.80 17.50 -3.54
CA ARG A 66 2.97 16.76 -2.28
C ARG A 66 1.60 16.38 -1.75
N LEU A 67 1.42 15.10 -1.43
CA LEU A 67 0.15 14.59 -0.93
C LEU A 67 -0.18 15.22 0.43
N ASP A 68 0.78 15.24 1.35
CA ASP A 68 0.60 15.75 2.71
C ASP A 68 0.18 17.24 2.73
N ASP A 69 0.58 18.03 1.73
CA ASP A 69 0.22 19.46 1.61
C ASP A 69 -1.19 19.67 1.03
N LEU A 70 -1.75 18.68 0.34
CA LEU A 70 -2.96 18.82 -0.48
C LEU A 70 -4.13 17.94 -0.04
N GLU A 71 -3.88 16.85 0.69
CA GLU A 71 -4.88 15.81 0.95
C GLU A 71 -6.12 16.30 1.70
N GLU A 72 -5.97 17.29 2.59
CA GLU A 72 -7.10 17.91 3.31
C GLU A 72 -7.95 18.79 2.38
N SER A 73 -7.29 19.44 1.41
CA SER A 73 -7.95 20.38 0.49
C SER A 73 -8.64 19.68 -0.69
N VAL A 74 -8.17 18.48 -1.08
CA VAL A 74 -8.68 17.74 -2.25
C VAL A 74 -9.74 16.73 -1.83
N ASN A 75 -11.00 17.11 -2.03
CA ASN A 75 -12.20 16.28 -1.87
C ASN A 75 -13.14 16.41 -3.09
N GLU A 76 -14.21 15.62 -3.15
CA GLU A 76 -15.10 15.61 -4.33
C GLU A 76 -15.74 16.97 -4.61
N GLU A 77 -16.13 17.72 -3.58
CA GLU A 77 -16.71 19.06 -3.74
C GLU A 77 -15.67 20.04 -4.32
N SER A 78 -14.47 20.06 -3.75
CA SER A 78 -13.37 20.93 -4.20
C SER A 78 -12.92 20.62 -5.64
N LEU A 79 -13.06 19.37 -6.11
CA LEU A 79 -12.75 18.99 -7.49
C LEU A 79 -13.81 19.47 -8.49
N MET A 80 -15.01 19.81 -8.01
CA MET A 80 -16.10 20.36 -8.82
C MET A 80 -16.23 21.88 -8.72
N ASP A 81 -15.64 22.50 -7.70
CA ASP A 81 -15.73 23.94 -7.47
C ASP A 81 -14.54 24.72 -8.09
N PRO A 82 -14.73 25.48 -9.18
CA PRO A 82 -13.65 26.27 -9.78
C PRO A 82 -13.07 27.34 -8.84
N ALA A 83 -13.78 27.72 -7.78
CA ALA A 83 -13.30 28.68 -6.79
C ALA A 83 -12.34 28.07 -5.76
N ALA A 84 -12.22 26.73 -5.71
CA ALA A 84 -11.34 26.04 -4.77
C ALA A 84 -9.83 26.33 -4.99
N GLY A 85 -9.46 26.82 -6.17
CA GLY A 85 -8.08 27.25 -6.46
C GLY A 85 -7.05 26.12 -6.44
N LEU A 86 -7.47 24.87 -6.69
CA LEU A 86 -6.59 23.70 -6.65
C LEU A 86 -5.63 23.67 -7.86
N PRO A 87 -4.35 23.31 -7.65
CA PRO A 87 -3.41 23.15 -8.76
C PRO A 87 -3.84 21.97 -9.65
N TYR A 88 -3.83 22.16 -10.97
CA TYR A 88 -4.22 21.14 -11.95
C TYR A 88 -5.58 20.48 -11.65
N GLN A 89 -6.54 21.27 -11.14
CA GLN A 89 -7.85 20.78 -10.69
C GLN A 89 -8.56 19.92 -11.75
N LYS A 90 -8.58 20.40 -13.00
CA LYS A 90 -9.25 19.69 -14.11
C LYS A 90 -8.63 18.32 -14.34
N GLU A 91 -7.30 18.24 -14.37
CA GLU A 91 -6.54 17.02 -14.55
C GLU A 91 -6.78 16.07 -13.36
N LEU A 92 -6.76 16.59 -12.13
CA LEU A 92 -7.06 15.80 -10.93
C LEU A 92 -8.49 15.23 -10.94
N SER A 93 -9.48 16.00 -11.40
CA SER A 93 -10.87 15.52 -11.53
C SER A 93 -10.99 14.39 -12.56
N ILE A 94 -10.28 14.49 -13.70
CA ILE A 94 -10.24 13.43 -14.72
C ILE A 94 -9.56 12.18 -14.15
N LEU A 95 -8.41 12.34 -13.49
CA LEU A 95 -7.66 11.24 -12.88
C LEU A 95 -8.44 10.58 -11.74
N TRP A 96 -9.25 11.34 -10.99
CA TRP A 96 -10.13 10.79 -9.97
C TRP A 96 -11.19 9.88 -10.57
N ASN A 97 -11.82 10.31 -11.68
CA ASN A 97 -12.78 9.46 -12.37
C ASN A 97 -12.13 8.20 -12.95
N LEU A 98 -10.89 8.30 -13.44
CA LEU A 98 -10.09 7.14 -13.85
C LEU A 98 -9.83 6.18 -12.68
N ALA A 99 -9.44 6.69 -11.52
CA ALA A 99 -9.23 5.86 -10.33
C ALA A 99 -10.51 5.11 -9.93
N LYS A 100 -11.67 5.80 -9.92
CA LYS A 100 -12.98 5.17 -9.67
C LYS A 100 -13.30 4.07 -10.68
N PHE A 101 -13.09 4.35 -11.96
CA PHE A 101 -13.30 3.38 -13.04
C PHE A 101 -12.42 2.14 -12.88
N LEU A 102 -11.11 2.32 -12.70
CA LEU A 102 -10.13 1.25 -12.53
C LEU A 102 -10.43 0.41 -11.29
N HIS A 103 -10.68 1.06 -10.15
CA HIS A 103 -11.03 0.38 -8.91
C HIS A 103 -12.28 -0.47 -9.09
N SER A 104 -13.35 0.08 -9.66
CA SER A 104 -14.60 -0.64 -9.91
C SER A 104 -14.36 -1.94 -10.70
N LYS A 105 -13.58 -1.88 -11.78
CA LYS A 105 -13.21 -3.08 -12.56
C LYS A 105 -12.43 -4.12 -11.77
N ARG A 106 -11.50 -3.68 -10.91
CA ARG A 106 -10.80 -4.61 -10.01
C ARG A 106 -11.75 -5.24 -8.98
N GLN A 107 -12.72 -4.48 -8.47
CA GLN A 107 -13.69 -4.99 -7.51
C GLN A 107 -14.64 -6.02 -8.11
N GLU A 108 -15.11 -5.80 -9.35
CA GLU A 108 -15.88 -6.81 -10.12
C GLU A 108 -15.11 -8.15 -10.18
N GLN A 109 -13.81 -8.10 -10.44
CA GLN A 109 -12.98 -9.31 -10.49
C GLN A 109 -12.74 -9.91 -9.10
N ARG A 110 -12.55 -9.09 -8.06
CA ARG A 110 -12.40 -9.58 -6.69
C ARG A 110 -13.64 -10.30 -6.19
N GLU A 111 -14.83 -9.79 -6.51
CA GLU A 111 -16.10 -10.44 -6.19
C GLU A 111 -16.20 -11.80 -6.88
N LYS A 112 -15.85 -11.90 -8.17
CA LYS A 112 -15.77 -13.18 -8.90
C LYS A 112 -14.78 -14.17 -8.26
N ASN A 113 -13.71 -13.66 -7.66
CA ASN A 113 -12.73 -14.46 -6.91
C ASN A 113 -13.22 -14.83 -5.49
N GLY A 114 -14.46 -14.48 -5.10
CA GLY A 114 -15.03 -14.76 -3.78
C GLY A 114 -14.47 -13.89 -2.66
N LEU A 115 -13.87 -12.74 -2.99
CA LEU A 115 -13.31 -11.81 -2.02
C LEU A 115 -14.27 -10.65 -1.75
N ARG A 116 -14.23 -10.13 -0.52
CA ARG A 116 -14.98 -8.92 -0.16
C ARG A 116 -14.51 -7.74 -1.00
N VAL A 117 -15.48 -7.01 -1.55
CA VAL A 117 -15.27 -5.76 -2.27
C VAL A 117 -14.77 -4.68 -1.32
N GLU A 118 -13.76 -3.94 -1.77
CA GLU A 118 -13.23 -2.76 -1.09
C GLU A 118 -13.94 -1.50 -1.60
N GLN A 119 -14.18 -0.55 -0.70
CA GLN A 119 -14.68 0.78 -1.04
C GLN A 119 -13.52 1.75 -1.17
N LEU A 120 -13.65 2.71 -2.10
CA LEU A 120 -12.76 3.86 -2.15
C LEU A 120 -13.11 4.83 -1.02
N GLY A 121 -12.12 5.62 -0.62
CA GLY A 121 -12.28 6.61 0.44
C GLY A 121 -11.67 6.17 1.76
N ILE A 122 -11.91 7.01 2.77
CA ILE A 122 -11.37 6.82 4.11
C ILE A 122 -11.99 5.57 4.72
N SER A 123 -11.15 4.79 5.40
CA SER A 123 -11.59 3.63 6.17
C SER A 123 -12.69 4.00 7.17
N ASP A 124 -13.54 3.04 7.56
CA ASP A 124 -14.46 3.17 8.69
C ASP A 124 -13.80 3.93 9.86
N THR A 125 -14.45 4.99 10.35
CA THR A 125 -13.91 5.84 11.43
C THR A 125 -13.63 5.07 12.72
N ASN A 126 -14.27 3.90 12.90
CA ASN A 126 -14.01 2.99 14.00
C ASN A 126 -12.89 1.98 13.72
N ALA A 127 -12.38 1.92 12.49
CA ALA A 127 -11.25 1.09 12.15
C ALA A 127 -9.95 1.70 12.72
N LEU A 128 -9.08 0.82 13.19
CA LEU A 128 -7.73 1.23 13.58
C LEU A 128 -6.96 1.73 12.34
N ALA A 129 -6.43 2.95 12.42
CA ALA A 129 -5.55 3.51 11.39
C ALA A 129 -4.40 2.53 11.08
N ARG A 130 -4.10 2.26 9.81
CA ARG A 130 -3.14 1.21 9.46
C ARG A 130 -1.70 1.71 9.39
N ASP A 131 -1.52 2.95 8.94
CA ASP A 131 -0.22 3.56 8.69
C ASP A 131 -0.05 4.80 9.58
N PHE A 132 1.20 5.09 9.93
CA PHE A 132 1.56 6.23 10.79
C PHE A 132 2.80 6.92 10.26
N ASN A 133 2.84 8.23 10.43
CA ASN A 133 4.03 9.04 10.26
C ASN A 133 4.74 9.15 11.61
N PHE A 134 6.06 8.95 11.61
CA PHE A 134 6.91 9.11 12.79
C PHE A 134 7.82 10.31 12.57
N HIS A 135 7.69 11.33 13.41
CA HIS A 135 8.60 12.46 13.45
C HIS A 135 9.48 12.35 14.68
N ILE A 136 10.80 12.25 14.47
CA ILE A 136 11.78 12.11 15.54
C ILE A 136 12.70 13.32 15.49
N SER A 137 12.78 14.02 16.61
CA SER A 137 13.72 15.13 16.82
C SER A 137 15.17 14.72 16.58
N ALA A 138 16.01 15.67 16.16
CA ALA A 138 17.40 15.41 15.80
C ALA A 138 18.24 14.82 16.95
N ASP A 139 17.92 15.19 18.20
CA ASP A 139 18.55 14.66 19.41
C ASP A 139 17.89 13.37 19.93
N GLN A 140 16.90 12.84 19.21
CA GLN A 140 16.16 11.63 19.54
C GLN A 140 15.45 11.67 20.91
N SER A 141 15.20 12.87 21.44
CA SER A 141 14.56 13.06 22.75
C SER A 141 13.04 13.06 22.66
N VAL A 142 12.49 13.58 21.57
CA VAL A 142 11.06 13.69 21.26
C VAL A 142 10.72 12.89 20.02
N VAL A 143 9.71 12.03 20.14
CA VAL A 143 8.98 11.41 19.02
C VAL A 143 7.51 11.84 19.01
N GLU A 144 7.00 12.13 17.82
CA GLU A 144 5.59 12.34 17.50
C GLU A 144 5.14 11.24 16.53
N ILE A 145 3.94 10.71 16.75
CA ILE A 145 3.36 9.64 15.96
C ILE A 145 1.95 10.07 15.58
N GLU A 146 1.70 10.18 14.28
CA GLU A 146 0.43 10.66 13.75
C GLU A 146 -0.14 9.64 12.76
N PRO A 147 -1.46 9.34 12.83
CA PRO A 147 -2.07 8.44 11.87
C PRO A 147 -2.00 9.05 10.48
N ARG A 148 -1.54 8.26 9.51
CA ARG A 148 -1.57 8.64 8.10
C ARG A 148 -2.92 8.27 7.52
N LEU A 149 -3.63 9.26 6.97
CA LEU A 149 -4.88 9.02 6.27
C LEU A 149 -4.59 8.24 4.97
N ARG A 150 -5.27 7.10 4.83
CA ARG A 150 -5.26 6.29 3.61
C ARG A 150 -6.60 6.38 2.93
N GLY A 151 -6.58 6.27 1.61
CA GLY A 151 -7.80 6.38 0.81
C GLY A 151 -8.27 7.81 0.59
N SER A 152 -7.39 8.81 0.77
CA SER A 152 -7.64 10.14 0.19
C SER A 152 -7.77 10.03 -1.33
N ILE A 153 -8.36 11.04 -1.96
CA ILE A 153 -8.52 11.04 -3.43
C ILE A 153 -7.16 10.96 -4.12
N LEU A 154 -6.17 11.73 -3.66
CA LEU A 154 -4.83 11.74 -4.25
C LEU A 154 -4.09 10.41 -4.05
N ASP A 155 -4.15 9.82 -2.85
CA ASP A 155 -3.58 8.48 -2.56
C ASP A 155 -4.21 7.42 -3.48
N SER A 156 -5.52 7.49 -3.68
CA SER A 156 -6.28 6.56 -4.53
C SER A 156 -5.92 6.72 -6.02
N ILE A 157 -5.80 7.96 -6.51
CA ILE A 157 -5.36 8.24 -7.89
C ILE A 157 -3.99 7.60 -8.15
N VAL A 158 -3.01 7.89 -7.28
CA VAL A 158 -1.66 7.35 -7.44
C VAL A 158 -1.68 5.83 -7.36
N ALA A 159 -2.38 5.26 -6.37
CA ALA A 159 -2.47 3.81 -6.20
C ALA A 159 -3.04 3.11 -7.44
N GLU A 160 -4.18 3.56 -7.97
CA GLU A 160 -4.80 2.93 -9.15
C GLU A 160 -3.97 3.10 -10.42
N CYS A 161 -3.35 4.28 -10.64
CA CYS A 161 -2.44 4.46 -11.77
C CYS A 161 -1.21 3.54 -11.68
N MET A 162 -0.63 3.37 -10.49
CA MET A 162 0.51 2.46 -10.30
C MET A 162 0.09 0.99 -10.45
N ILE A 163 -1.11 0.62 -10.00
CA ILE A 163 -1.67 -0.72 -10.20
C ILE A 163 -1.90 -0.99 -11.69
N LEU A 164 -2.52 -0.06 -12.41
CA LEU A 164 -2.74 -0.15 -13.86
C LEU A 164 -1.43 -0.36 -14.60
N CYS A 165 -0.40 0.43 -14.27
CA CYS A 165 0.91 0.35 -14.90
C CYS A 165 1.58 -1.02 -14.67
N ASN A 166 1.61 -1.47 -13.41
CA ASN A 166 2.14 -2.79 -13.03
C ASN A 166 1.36 -3.96 -13.64
N ARG A 167 0.04 -3.82 -13.83
CA ARG A 167 -0.80 -4.79 -14.53
C ARG A 167 -0.43 -4.88 -16.01
N ILE A 168 -0.43 -3.74 -16.72
CA ILE A 168 -0.19 -3.68 -18.17
C ILE A 168 1.21 -4.21 -18.49
N TRP A 169 2.23 -3.73 -17.78
CA TRP A 169 3.59 -4.19 -18.02
C TRP A 169 3.79 -5.65 -17.64
N GLY A 170 3.15 -6.13 -16.57
CA GLY A 170 3.13 -7.56 -16.24
C GLY A 170 2.53 -8.39 -17.36
N GLN A 171 1.38 -7.96 -17.91
CA GLN A 171 0.73 -8.62 -19.04
C GLN A 171 1.61 -8.62 -20.29
N GLN A 172 2.20 -7.47 -20.67
CA GLN A 172 3.08 -7.37 -21.85
C GLN A 172 4.29 -8.30 -21.75
N LEU A 173 4.94 -8.38 -20.58
CA LEU A 173 6.05 -9.31 -20.35
C LEU A 173 5.59 -10.77 -20.49
N ALA A 174 4.44 -11.12 -19.92
CA ALA A 174 3.89 -12.47 -19.98
C ALA A 174 3.52 -12.89 -21.41
N GLU A 175 2.81 -12.05 -22.16
CA GLU A 175 2.38 -12.30 -23.54
C GLU A 175 3.57 -12.44 -24.49
N HIS A 176 4.62 -11.64 -24.28
CA HIS A 176 5.87 -11.75 -25.02
C HIS A 176 6.80 -12.83 -24.46
N GLY A 177 6.34 -13.66 -23.51
CA GLY A 177 7.08 -14.77 -22.92
C GLY A 177 8.44 -14.37 -22.34
N LEU A 178 8.56 -13.15 -21.83
CA LEU A 178 9.73 -12.68 -21.09
C LEU A 178 9.53 -13.01 -19.61
N PRO A 179 10.54 -13.59 -18.95
CA PRO A 179 10.46 -13.81 -17.52
C PRO A 179 10.57 -12.47 -16.78
N ALA A 180 9.87 -12.37 -15.66
CA ALA A 180 9.88 -11.18 -14.81
C ALA A 180 9.63 -11.61 -13.36
N LEU A 181 9.83 -10.71 -12.42
CA LEU A 181 9.43 -10.90 -11.04
C LEU A 181 7.96 -10.49 -10.90
N PHE A 182 7.08 -11.47 -11.08
CA PHE A 182 5.63 -11.36 -10.92
C PHE A 182 5.25 -11.50 -9.46
N ARG A 183 4.33 -10.66 -9.01
CA ARG A 183 3.74 -10.74 -7.69
C ARG A 183 2.41 -11.47 -7.81
N THR A 184 2.42 -12.76 -7.52
CA THR A 184 1.24 -13.62 -7.62
C THR A 184 0.60 -13.77 -6.24
N GLN A 185 -0.72 -13.95 -6.22
CA GLN A 185 -1.48 -14.21 -5.01
C GLN A 185 -2.60 -15.20 -5.31
N LYS A 186 -2.46 -16.43 -4.81
CA LYS A 186 -3.45 -17.50 -5.01
C LYS A 186 -3.74 -18.23 -3.71
N GLY A 187 -5.01 -18.49 -3.44
CA GLY A 187 -5.45 -19.31 -2.31
C GLY A 187 -5.50 -18.57 -0.97
N TRP A 188 -5.53 -19.34 0.12
CA TRP A 188 -5.78 -18.83 1.47
C TRP A 188 -4.55 -18.94 2.38
N GLY A 189 -4.43 -18.01 3.32
CA GLY A 189 -3.40 -18.03 4.36
C GLY A 189 -2.31 -16.95 4.21
N PRO A 190 -1.40 -16.86 5.21
CA PRO A 190 -0.43 -15.77 5.33
C PRO A 190 0.65 -15.76 4.24
N GLN A 191 0.86 -16.88 3.57
CA GLN A 191 1.90 -17.08 2.56
C GLN A 191 1.36 -17.10 1.12
N ARG A 192 0.11 -16.65 0.92
CA ARG A 192 -0.55 -16.69 -0.39
C ARG A 192 0.07 -15.76 -1.43
N THR A 193 0.76 -14.70 -1.02
CA THR A 193 1.40 -13.75 -1.94
C THR A 193 2.89 -14.06 -2.08
N ARG A 194 3.35 -14.30 -3.30
CA ARG A 194 4.72 -14.70 -3.62
C ARG A 194 5.31 -13.90 -4.77
N MET A 195 6.62 -13.76 -4.77
CA MET A 195 7.37 -13.38 -5.95
C MET A 195 7.69 -14.62 -6.77
N GLN A 196 7.30 -14.63 -8.03
CA GLN A 196 7.49 -15.76 -8.93
C GLN A 196 8.08 -15.28 -10.25
N THR A 197 8.85 -16.15 -10.92
CA THR A 197 9.42 -15.86 -12.25
C THR A 197 8.45 -16.14 -13.38
N THR A 198 7.30 -16.74 -13.06
CA THR A 198 6.22 -17.08 -13.99
C THR A 198 4.99 -16.25 -13.66
N PRO A 199 4.24 -15.81 -14.68
CA PRO A 199 3.02 -15.05 -14.46
C PRO A 199 1.96 -15.89 -13.74
N GLY A 200 1.12 -15.20 -12.97
CA GLY A 200 -0.01 -15.80 -12.28
C GLY A 200 -0.91 -14.73 -11.67
N PRO A 201 -2.14 -15.09 -11.29
CA PRO A 201 -3.12 -14.14 -10.80
C PRO A 201 -2.70 -13.56 -9.46
N HIS A 202 -3.13 -12.32 -9.21
CA HIS A 202 -3.13 -11.68 -7.91
C HIS A 202 -4.58 -11.49 -7.45
N GLU A 203 -5.16 -12.53 -6.85
CA GLU A 203 -6.60 -12.59 -6.53
C GLU A 203 -7.07 -11.39 -5.69
N GLY A 204 -6.29 -10.98 -4.69
CA GLY A 204 -6.62 -9.83 -3.84
C GLY A 204 -6.49 -8.48 -4.53
N LEU A 205 -5.90 -8.37 -5.71
CA LEU A 205 -5.99 -7.14 -6.50
C LEU A 205 -7.03 -7.23 -7.60
N GLY A 206 -7.61 -8.42 -7.84
CA GLY A 206 -8.52 -8.68 -8.95
C GLY A 206 -7.81 -8.64 -10.31
N LEU A 207 -6.58 -9.16 -10.40
CA LEU A 207 -5.74 -9.06 -11.60
C LEU A 207 -5.21 -10.43 -12.03
N ASP A 208 -5.15 -10.68 -13.34
CA ASP A 208 -4.56 -11.90 -13.92
C ASP A 208 -3.03 -11.84 -13.99
N PHE A 209 -2.50 -10.63 -14.19
CA PHE A 209 -1.06 -10.34 -14.26
C PHE A 209 -0.72 -9.15 -13.40
N TYR A 210 0.33 -9.29 -12.60
CA TYR A 210 0.83 -8.19 -11.78
C TYR A 210 2.34 -8.34 -11.56
N ALA A 211 3.11 -7.36 -12.03
CA ALA A 211 4.55 -7.27 -11.82
C ALA A 211 4.89 -5.88 -11.29
N TRP A 212 5.72 -5.79 -10.25
CA TRP A 212 6.16 -4.49 -9.76
C TRP A 212 7.19 -3.88 -10.71
N CYS A 213 6.92 -2.67 -11.19
CA CYS A 213 7.74 -1.97 -12.18
C CYS A 213 7.85 -0.46 -11.91
N THR A 214 7.02 0.08 -11.02
CA THR A 214 6.85 1.53 -10.80
C THR A 214 7.72 2.11 -9.68
N SER A 215 8.66 1.36 -9.13
CA SER A 215 9.55 1.81 -8.05
C SER A 215 11.01 1.31 -8.18
N PRO A 216 11.64 1.44 -9.36
CA PRO A 216 12.97 0.88 -9.65
C PRO A 216 14.10 1.47 -8.80
N LEU A 217 13.93 2.68 -8.24
CA LEU A 217 14.95 3.30 -7.39
C LEU A 217 15.02 2.70 -5.99
N ARG A 218 13.94 2.03 -5.56
CA ARG A 218 13.82 1.52 -4.18
C ARG A 218 13.54 0.03 -4.08
N ARG A 219 13.23 -0.66 -5.18
CA ARG A 219 12.99 -2.11 -5.23
C ARG A 219 13.72 -2.70 -6.43
N TYR A 220 14.55 -3.71 -6.17
CA TYR A 220 15.35 -4.36 -7.20
C TYR A 220 14.48 -5.17 -8.16
N SER A 221 13.34 -5.68 -7.70
CA SER A 221 12.36 -6.33 -8.55
C SER A 221 11.83 -5.40 -9.65
N ASP A 222 11.46 -4.18 -9.29
CA ASP A 222 11.04 -3.15 -10.24
C ASP A 222 12.15 -2.80 -11.24
N LEU A 223 13.39 -2.64 -10.76
CA LEU A 223 14.53 -2.34 -11.63
C LEU A 223 14.78 -3.46 -12.64
N LEU A 224 14.75 -4.72 -12.19
CA LEU A 224 14.93 -5.89 -13.04
C LEU A 224 13.82 -6.00 -14.08
N ASN A 225 12.58 -5.82 -13.66
CA ASN A 225 11.43 -5.85 -14.55
C ASN A 225 11.52 -4.72 -15.60
N GLN A 226 12.03 -3.54 -15.23
CA GLN A 226 12.29 -2.48 -16.20
C GLN A 226 13.37 -2.84 -17.22
N TRP A 227 14.41 -3.61 -16.86
CA TRP A 227 15.38 -4.06 -17.87
C TRP A 227 14.76 -4.99 -18.92
N GLN A 228 13.86 -5.88 -18.48
CA GLN A 228 13.08 -6.75 -19.37
C GLN A 228 12.15 -5.93 -20.26
N LEU A 229 11.45 -4.94 -19.69
CA LEU A 229 10.59 -4.02 -20.46
C LEU A 229 11.39 -3.19 -21.47
N ILE A 230 12.56 -2.68 -21.10
CA ILE A 230 13.44 -1.93 -22.00
C ILE A 230 13.89 -2.81 -23.17
N ALA A 231 14.24 -4.08 -22.91
CA ALA A 231 14.55 -5.02 -23.97
C ALA A 231 13.34 -5.27 -24.88
N LEU A 232 12.15 -5.42 -24.30
CA LEU A 232 10.89 -5.57 -25.04
C LEU A 232 10.61 -4.35 -25.95
N VAL A 233 10.64 -3.15 -25.39
CA VAL A 233 10.36 -1.90 -26.12
C VAL A 233 11.34 -1.69 -27.27
N ARG A 234 12.63 -1.98 -27.07
CA ARG A 234 13.66 -1.77 -28.10
C ARG A 234 13.66 -2.81 -29.22
N ASN A 235 13.21 -4.03 -28.94
CA ASN A 235 13.44 -5.17 -29.84
C ASN A 235 12.14 -5.90 -30.24
N GLY A 236 11.00 -5.53 -29.66
CA GLY A 236 9.69 -6.15 -29.91
C GLY A 236 9.74 -7.68 -29.78
N VAL A 237 9.27 -8.37 -30.81
CA VAL A 237 9.24 -9.84 -30.87
C VAL A 237 10.61 -10.51 -30.70
N THR A 238 11.70 -9.80 -30.98
CA THR A 238 13.07 -10.32 -30.86
C THR A 238 13.67 -10.16 -29.47
N ALA A 239 12.95 -9.52 -28.53
CA ALA A 239 13.45 -9.22 -27.19
C ALA A 239 13.95 -10.44 -26.42
N LYS A 240 13.33 -11.63 -26.58
CA LYS A 240 13.79 -12.87 -25.92
C LYS A 240 15.25 -13.23 -26.23
N MET A 241 15.80 -12.76 -27.33
CA MET A 241 17.18 -13.07 -27.74
C MET A 241 18.22 -12.14 -27.08
N VAL A 242 17.80 -10.98 -26.59
CA VAL A 242 18.70 -9.93 -26.08
C VAL A 242 18.36 -9.48 -24.65
N ALA A 243 17.21 -9.91 -24.13
CA ALA A 243 16.80 -9.59 -22.78
C ALA A 243 17.77 -10.17 -21.75
N PRO A 244 18.00 -9.48 -20.61
CA PRO A 244 19.00 -9.90 -19.63
C PRO A 244 18.76 -11.28 -19.03
N PHE A 245 17.50 -11.73 -18.94
CA PHE A 245 17.14 -13.06 -18.43
C PHE A 245 16.27 -13.80 -19.42
N SER A 246 16.59 -15.08 -19.62
CA SER A 246 15.85 -15.99 -20.51
C SER A 246 14.71 -16.73 -19.79
N PRO A 247 13.70 -17.25 -20.49
CA PRO A 247 12.68 -18.09 -19.87
C PRO A 247 13.29 -19.24 -19.06
N LYS A 248 12.82 -19.45 -17.82
CA LYS A 248 13.35 -20.45 -16.86
C LYS A 248 14.81 -20.22 -16.42
N ASP A 249 15.28 -18.97 -16.47
CA ASP A 249 16.61 -18.59 -15.96
C ASP A 249 16.74 -18.87 -14.44
N ALA A 250 17.68 -19.74 -14.07
CA ALA A 250 17.94 -20.12 -12.69
C ALA A 250 18.46 -18.95 -11.83
N THR A 251 19.19 -18.01 -12.44
CA THR A 251 19.67 -16.79 -11.77
C THR A 251 18.49 -15.93 -11.34
N LEU A 252 17.50 -15.76 -12.22
CA LEU A 252 16.30 -14.99 -11.89
C LEU A 252 15.48 -15.65 -10.78
N MET A 253 15.40 -16.98 -10.75
CA MET A 253 14.75 -17.72 -9.66
C MET A 253 15.47 -17.51 -8.33
N GLY A 254 16.81 -17.55 -8.33
CA GLY A 254 17.62 -17.23 -7.17
C GLY A 254 17.39 -15.79 -6.68
N ILE A 255 17.39 -14.82 -7.59
CA ILE A 255 17.09 -13.41 -7.28
C ILE A 255 15.70 -13.25 -6.66
N ALA A 256 14.68 -13.98 -7.17
CA ALA A 256 13.33 -13.92 -6.61
C ALA A 256 13.32 -14.35 -5.14
N ALA A 257 13.97 -15.47 -4.82
CA ALA A 257 14.08 -15.98 -3.45
C ALA A 257 14.89 -15.03 -2.54
N ASP A 258 16.02 -14.52 -3.02
CA ASP A 258 16.86 -13.57 -2.29
C ASP A 258 16.10 -12.27 -2.01
N PHE A 259 15.35 -11.76 -2.99
CA PHE A 259 14.54 -10.56 -2.82
C PHE A 259 13.46 -10.76 -1.76
N GLU A 260 12.71 -11.87 -1.80
CA GLU A 260 11.69 -12.16 -0.76
C GLU A 260 12.31 -12.23 0.64
N ASN A 261 13.45 -12.91 0.76
CA ASN A 261 14.16 -13.05 2.03
C ASN A 261 14.63 -11.69 2.57
N VAL A 262 15.32 -10.89 1.76
CA VAL A 262 15.83 -9.57 2.19
C VAL A 262 14.67 -8.62 2.51
N TYR A 263 13.61 -8.64 1.70
CA TYR A 263 12.45 -7.77 1.91
C TYR A 263 11.72 -8.12 3.22
N GLN A 264 11.62 -9.41 3.57
CA GLN A 264 11.08 -9.85 4.86
C GLN A 264 11.93 -9.35 6.03
N HIS A 265 13.26 -9.50 5.98
CA HIS A 265 14.15 -9.01 7.04
C HIS A 265 14.07 -7.50 7.25
N TYR A 266 13.87 -6.72 6.18
CA TYR A 266 13.64 -5.27 6.31
C TYR A 266 12.31 -4.97 6.99
N GLY A 267 11.25 -5.73 6.70
CA GLY A 267 9.97 -5.62 7.41
C GLY A 267 10.13 -5.91 8.90
N GLU A 268 10.78 -7.02 9.27
CA GLU A 268 11.02 -7.39 10.67
C GLU A 268 11.87 -6.34 11.41
N HIS A 269 12.85 -5.74 10.73
CA HIS A 269 13.65 -4.65 11.29
C HIS A 269 12.81 -3.38 11.49
N GLN A 270 11.99 -3.01 10.52
CA GLN A 270 11.09 -1.87 10.59
C GLN A 270 10.11 -2.05 11.75
N ASP A 271 9.45 -3.20 11.86
CA ASP A 271 8.51 -3.51 12.95
C ASP A 271 9.16 -3.35 14.33
N ARG A 272 10.41 -3.80 14.49
CA ARG A 272 11.16 -3.65 15.74
C ARG A 272 11.47 -2.20 16.08
N ILE A 273 11.90 -1.40 15.10
CA ILE A 273 12.22 0.02 15.32
C ILE A 273 10.95 0.83 15.58
N GLU A 274 9.87 0.58 14.84
CA GLU A 274 8.57 1.23 15.08
C GLU A 274 8.06 0.91 16.49
N LYS A 275 8.19 -0.34 16.93
CA LYS A 275 7.84 -0.75 18.30
C LYS A 275 8.67 0.01 19.34
N TYR A 276 9.99 0.13 19.14
CA TYR A 276 10.85 0.93 20.01
C TYR A 276 10.37 2.38 20.12
N TRP A 277 10.09 3.03 18.99
CA TRP A 277 9.63 4.42 19.00
C TRP A 277 8.23 4.60 19.58
N CYS A 278 7.33 3.64 19.40
CA CYS A 278 6.05 3.64 20.10
C CYS A 278 6.19 3.59 21.62
N LEU A 279 7.13 2.79 22.13
CA LEU A 279 7.42 2.70 23.57
C LEU A 279 8.08 3.99 24.10
N ARG A 280 8.97 4.61 23.30
CA ARG A 280 9.52 5.93 23.60
C ARG A 280 8.44 7.01 23.64
N TRP A 281 7.52 6.99 22.67
CA TRP A 281 6.37 7.89 22.64
C TRP A 281 5.54 7.74 23.92
N LEU A 282 5.22 6.51 24.33
CA LEU A 282 4.48 6.28 25.59
C LEU A 282 5.24 6.79 26.82
N SER A 283 6.56 6.56 26.88
CA SER A 283 7.39 7.02 27.99
C SER A 283 7.36 8.55 28.13
N GLN A 284 7.34 9.28 27.00
CA GLN A 284 7.23 10.75 26.97
C GLN A 284 5.90 11.26 27.52
N GLN A 285 4.83 10.47 27.46
CA GLN A 285 3.50 10.86 27.95
C GLN A 285 3.36 10.77 29.47
N GLY A 286 4.39 10.26 30.17
CA GLY A 286 4.37 9.97 31.60
C GLY A 286 3.68 8.64 31.92
N LEU A 287 4.31 7.83 32.78
CA LEU A 287 3.75 6.58 33.28
C LEU A 287 3.36 6.73 34.78
N PRO A 288 2.29 6.08 35.24
CA PRO A 288 1.37 5.24 34.46
C PRO A 288 0.49 6.05 33.49
N LYS A 289 0.14 5.46 32.36
CA LYS A 289 -0.66 6.10 31.30
C LYS A 289 -1.96 5.34 31.03
N LEU A 290 -3.09 6.01 31.19
CA LEU A 290 -4.38 5.53 30.71
C LEU A 290 -4.50 5.73 29.20
N ILE A 291 -4.83 4.67 28.47
CA ILE A 291 -4.95 4.69 27.00
C ILE A 291 -5.98 3.66 26.52
N HIS A 292 -6.59 3.90 25.35
CA HIS A 292 -7.51 2.96 24.74
C HIS A 292 -6.76 1.95 23.86
N ALA A 293 -7.20 0.69 23.93
CA ALA A 293 -6.72 -0.40 23.10
C ALA A 293 -7.90 -1.17 22.49
N ARG A 294 -7.63 -1.83 21.36
CA ARG A 294 -8.55 -2.76 20.70
C ARG A 294 -7.99 -4.17 20.78
N HIS A 295 -8.81 -5.10 21.25
CA HIS A 295 -8.46 -6.52 21.22
C HIS A 295 -8.36 -7.01 19.77
N LEU A 296 -7.30 -7.75 19.44
CA LEU A 296 -7.13 -8.38 18.14
C LEU A 296 -7.43 -9.87 18.20
N LYS A 297 -6.59 -10.64 18.89
CA LYS A 297 -6.72 -12.10 19.07
C LYS A 297 -5.89 -12.57 20.26
N GLU A 298 -6.36 -13.60 20.96
CA GLU A 298 -5.57 -14.31 21.99
C GLU A 298 -4.93 -13.37 23.03
N GLY A 299 -5.62 -12.28 23.39
CA GLY A 299 -5.13 -11.27 24.34
C GLY A 299 -4.16 -10.27 23.73
N MET A 300 -3.66 -10.48 22.51
CA MET A 300 -2.94 -9.44 21.78
C MET A 300 -3.88 -8.30 21.44
N SER A 301 -3.49 -7.10 21.85
CA SER A 301 -4.24 -5.88 21.68
C SER A 301 -3.37 -4.83 21.03
N ARG A 302 -4.00 -3.87 20.36
CA ARG A 302 -3.31 -2.75 19.73
C ARG A 302 -3.81 -1.44 20.31
N LEU A 303 -2.90 -0.55 20.66
CA LEU A 303 -3.27 0.79 21.10
C LEU A 303 -3.94 1.55 19.96
N GLU A 304 -4.96 2.34 20.27
CA GLU A 304 -5.66 3.14 19.25
C GLU A 304 -4.77 4.26 18.68
N PRO A 305 -4.07 5.06 19.50
CA PRO A 305 -3.38 6.27 18.99
C PRO A 305 -2.11 5.98 18.20
N ILE A 306 -1.50 4.80 18.37
CA ILE A 306 -0.18 4.46 17.81
C ILE A 306 -0.16 2.98 17.38
N PRO A 307 0.75 2.56 16.47
CA PRO A 307 0.79 1.18 15.97
C PRO A 307 1.43 0.17 16.95
N LEU A 308 1.29 0.39 18.26
CA LEU A 308 1.86 -0.50 19.28
C LEU A 308 0.95 -1.68 19.60
N HIS A 309 1.50 -2.88 19.46
CA HIS A 309 0.86 -4.12 19.87
C HIS A 309 1.40 -4.58 21.22
N LEU A 310 0.51 -4.91 22.16
CA LEU A 310 0.83 -5.37 23.50
C LEU A 310 -0.02 -6.61 23.87
N PRO A 311 0.56 -7.57 24.61
CA PRO A 311 -0.23 -8.63 25.23
C PRO A 311 -1.02 -8.07 26.41
N ILE A 312 -2.33 -8.32 26.43
CA ILE A 312 -3.26 -7.97 27.51
C ILE A 312 -4.12 -9.21 27.77
N PRO A 313 -3.63 -10.17 28.58
CA PRO A 313 -4.28 -11.46 28.79
C PRO A 313 -5.75 -11.36 29.24
N GLU A 314 -6.10 -10.31 29.99
CA GLU A 314 -7.46 -10.04 30.46
C GLU A 314 -8.47 -9.84 29.32
N LEU A 315 -8.00 -9.48 28.12
CA LEU A 315 -8.84 -9.33 26.92
C LEU A 315 -8.93 -10.60 26.07
N ALA A 316 -8.25 -11.70 26.44
CA ALA A 316 -8.16 -12.89 25.59
C ALA A 316 -9.52 -13.53 25.24
N ASN A 317 -10.50 -13.40 26.13
CA ASN A 317 -11.85 -13.93 25.94
C ASN A 317 -12.84 -12.91 25.34
N GLN A 318 -12.38 -11.70 25.01
CA GLN A 318 -13.23 -10.66 24.44
C GLN A 318 -13.36 -10.82 22.93
N ALA A 319 -14.43 -10.27 22.36
CA ALA A 319 -14.61 -10.22 20.93
C ALA A 319 -13.45 -9.46 20.25
N ARG A 320 -13.13 -9.83 19.01
CA ARG A 320 -12.19 -9.04 18.19
C ARG A 320 -12.74 -7.63 18.02
N MET A 321 -11.85 -6.63 18.09
CA MET A 321 -12.16 -5.19 18.11
C MET A 321 -12.86 -4.66 19.36
N ALA A 322 -13.06 -5.48 20.40
CA ALA A 322 -13.52 -4.99 21.70
C ALA A 322 -12.60 -3.86 22.18
N ARG A 323 -13.20 -2.74 22.57
CA ARG A 323 -12.47 -1.57 23.05
C ARG A 323 -12.31 -1.68 24.55
N ALA A 324 -11.13 -1.35 25.03
CA ALA A 324 -10.84 -1.34 26.44
C ALA A 324 -9.98 -0.14 26.81
N LYS A 325 -10.23 0.41 27.99
CA LYS A 325 -9.33 1.33 28.66
C LYS A 325 -8.33 0.51 29.46
N ILE A 326 -7.06 0.77 29.22
CA ILE A 326 -5.95 0.08 29.88
C ILE A 326 -5.06 1.10 30.56
N GLU A 327 -4.29 0.65 31.54
CA GLU A 327 -3.25 1.45 32.17
C GLU A 327 -1.89 0.82 31.89
N VAL A 328 -1.04 1.54 31.16
CA VAL A 328 0.34 1.15 30.91
C VAL A 328 1.17 1.61 32.10
N MET A 329 1.77 0.67 32.81
CA MET A 329 2.44 0.90 34.10
C MET A 329 3.94 1.10 33.95
N ASP A 330 4.57 0.28 33.09
CA ASP A 330 6.03 0.23 32.95
C ASP A 330 6.43 -0.17 31.52
N ILE A 331 7.64 0.20 31.11
CA ILE A 331 8.19 -0.01 29.77
C ILE A 331 9.61 -0.56 29.87
N ASP A 332 9.86 -1.69 29.20
CA ASP A 332 11.19 -2.24 29.00
C ASP A 332 11.61 -2.06 27.52
N LEU A 333 12.49 -1.08 27.28
CA LEU A 333 13.01 -0.78 25.95
C LEU A 333 14.00 -1.85 25.43
N LEU A 334 14.61 -2.63 26.32
CA LEU A 334 15.54 -3.70 25.92
C LEU A 334 14.77 -4.91 25.40
N GLN A 335 13.69 -5.29 26.08
CA GLN A 335 12.80 -6.37 25.65
C GLN A 335 11.73 -5.92 24.65
N LEU A 336 11.61 -4.60 24.42
CA LEU A 336 10.55 -3.99 23.64
C LEU A 336 9.16 -4.40 24.14
N THR A 337 8.92 -4.29 25.45
CA THR A 337 7.65 -4.64 26.08
C THR A 337 7.12 -3.49 26.93
N ALA A 338 5.82 -3.53 27.22
CA ALA A 338 5.20 -2.67 28.21
C ALA A 338 4.27 -3.51 29.08
N ALA A 339 4.27 -3.27 30.39
CA ALA A 339 3.33 -3.86 31.31
C ALA A 339 2.05 -3.03 31.29
N ALA A 340 0.92 -3.67 30.97
CA ALA A 340 -0.39 -3.03 30.96
C ALA A 340 -1.39 -3.87 31.76
N ARG A 341 -2.34 -3.20 32.39
CA ARG A 341 -3.50 -3.84 33.05
C ARG A 341 -4.80 -3.32 32.47
N LEU A 342 -5.80 -4.18 32.42
CA LEU A 342 -7.16 -3.79 32.06
C LEU A 342 -7.76 -2.91 33.17
N VAL A 343 -8.35 -1.78 32.78
CA VAL A 343 -9.12 -0.91 33.70
C VAL A 343 -10.62 -1.11 33.48
N GLU A 344 -11.06 -1.02 32.22
CA GLU A 344 -12.47 -1.09 31.86
C GLU A 344 -12.62 -1.62 30.43
N ILE A 345 -13.63 -2.45 30.20
CA ILE A 345 -14.05 -2.86 28.85
C ILE A 345 -15.25 -2.00 28.49
N GLU A 346 -15.17 -1.29 27.37
CA GLU A 346 -16.33 -0.54 26.88
C GLU A 346 -17.33 -1.53 26.27
N SER A 347 -18.56 -1.49 26.75
CA SER A 347 -19.66 -2.20 26.09
C SER A 347 -19.76 -1.71 24.64
N PRO A 348 -20.01 -2.60 23.67
CA PRO A 348 -20.27 -2.16 22.31
C PRO A 348 -21.42 -1.14 22.33
N PRO A 349 -21.35 -0.06 21.54
CA PRO A 349 -22.48 0.87 21.43
C PRO A 349 -23.71 0.04 21.07
N ASP A 350 -24.83 0.33 21.75
CA ASP A 350 -26.12 -0.32 21.52
C ASP A 350 -26.51 -0.05 20.06
N LEU A 351 -26.20 -1.00 19.18
CA LEU A 351 -26.65 -0.98 17.80
C LEU A 351 -28.15 -1.26 17.90
N GLY A 352 -28.93 -0.20 18.02
CA GLY A 352 -30.39 -0.25 18.04
C GLY A 352 -30.88 -1.26 17.01
N GLU A 353 -31.81 -2.12 17.44
CA GLU A 353 -32.28 -3.28 16.70
C GLU A 353 -32.40 -3.01 15.20
N PRO A 354 -31.87 -3.89 14.33
CA PRO A 354 -32.20 -3.82 12.92
C PRO A 354 -33.71 -3.95 12.81
N ALA A 355 -34.37 -2.93 12.25
CA ALA A 355 -35.80 -2.93 11.99
C ALA A 355 -36.18 -4.26 11.35
N ALA A 356 -37.07 -4.99 12.03
CA ALA A 356 -37.55 -6.29 11.60
C ALA A 356 -37.92 -6.23 10.11
N SER A 357 -37.20 -7.01 9.30
CA SER A 357 -37.59 -7.31 7.95
C SER A 357 -38.97 -7.96 8.00
N ASN A 358 -39.98 -7.25 7.53
CA ASN A 358 -41.31 -7.82 7.30
C ASN A 358 -41.16 -9.01 6.34
N GLU A 359 -41.18 -10.22 6.89
CA GLU A 359 -41.42 -11.44 6.13
C GLU A 359 -42.81 -11.34 5.50
N ILE A 360 -42.84 -11.19 4.17
CA ILE A 360 -44.05 -11.43 3.40
C ILE A 360 -44.28 -12.93 3.43
N ALA A 361 -45.25 -13.36 4.24
CA ALA A 361 -45.77 -14.71 4.26
C ALA A 361 -46.31 -15.06 2.86
N MET A 362 -45.62 -15.95 2.14
CA MET A 362 -46.22 -16.68 1.02
C MET A 362 -47.17 -17.73 1.61
N GLY A 363 -48.44 -17.37 1.68
CA GLY A 363 -49.54 -18.29 1.92
C GLY A 363 -49.74 -19.20 0.70
N SER A 364 -49.69 -20.50 0.96
CA SER A 364 -50.15 -21.56 0.09
C SER A 364 -51.68 -21.58 -0.01
N SER A 365 -52.22 -21.57 -1.23
CA SER A 365 -53.45 -22.29 -1.60
C SER A 365 -53.79 -22.08 -3.08
N GLU A 366 -53.83 -23.20 -3.80
CA GLU A 366 -54.57 -23.53 -5.05
C GLU A 366 -54.37 -22.70 -6.32
#